data_AF-A0A661JKW4-F1
#
_entry.id   AF-A0A661JKW4-F1
#
_cell.length_a   1.000
_cell.length_b   1.000
_cell.length_c   1.000
_cell.angle_alpha   90.00
_cell.angle_beta   90.00
_cell.angle_gamma   90.00
#
_symmetry.space_group_name_H-M   'P 1'
#
loop_
_entity.id
_entity.type
_entity.pdbx_description
1 polymer ?
#
loop_
_entity_poly.entity_id
_entity_poly.type
_entity_poly.pdbx_seq_one_letter_code
_entity_poly.pdbx_strand_id
1 'polypeptide(L)' 'SHGVLDALTNGGLGVAPLCPFSERRFFFGWRPIVVSPIGVDAFFSRWGLAVIRSELLWIWLPSLLMVILSAAVRRRLSL' A
#
# COMPACT_ATOMS: atom_id res chain seq x y z
N SER A 1 4.74 4.13 10.68
CA SER A 1 4.91 4.13 9.21
C SER A 1 4.80 2.70 8.69
N HIS A 2 4.14 2.47 7.56
CA HIS A 2 3.84 1.13 7.03
C HIS A 2 5.02 0.55 6.22
N GLY A 3 6.12 0.22 6.89
CA GLY A 3 7.36 -0.15 6.21
C GLY A 3 7.23 -1.27 5.16
N VAL A 4 6.33 -2.24 5.36
CA VAL A 4 6.08 -3.32 4.39
C VAL A 4 5.36 -2.81 3.13
N LEU A 5 4.37 -1.92 3.29
CA LEU A 5 3.67 -1.32 2.16
C LEU A 5 4.58 -0.35 1.40
N ASP A 6 5.41 0.40 2.12
CA ASP A 6 6.40 1.31 1.54
C ASP A 6 7.39 0.55 0.63
N ALA A 7 7.76 -0.68 0.98
CA ALA A 7 8.62 -1.53 0.16
C ALA A 7 7.97 -2.05 -1.14
N LEU A 8 6.63 -2.04 -1.22
CA LEU A 8 5.85 -2.44 -2.40
C LEU A 8 5.56 -1.27 -3.34
N THR A 9 5.94 -0.04 -2.96
CA THR A 9 5.83 1.11 -3.84
C THR A 9 6.90 1.10 -4.92
N ASN A 10 6.56 1.58 -6.10
CA ASN A 10 7.45 1.66 -7.26
C ASN A 10 8.31 2.94 -7.30
N GLY A 11 8.30 3.73 -6.24
CA GLY A 11 9.14 4.92 -6.11
C GLY A 11 9.46 5.25 -4.66
N GLY A 12 10.14 6.38 -4.43
CA GLY A 12 10.65 6.76 -3.11
C GLY A 12 12.06 6.22 -2.82
N LEU A 13 12.48 6.29 -1.56
CA LEU A 13 13.84 5.92 -1.12
C LEU A 13 13.95 4.45 -0.66
N GLY A 14 12.82 3.76 -0.50
CA GLY A 14 12.76 2.40 0.05
C GLY A 14 12.68 2.38 1.57
N VAL A 15 12.30 1.23 2.13
CA VAL A 15 12.10 1.06 3.57
C VAL A 15 13.41 0.69 4.27
N ALA A 16 13.69 1.29 5.43
CA ALA A 16 14.79 0.87 6.31
C ALA A 16 14.25 0.13 7.54
N PRO A 17 13.88 -1.16 7.43
CA PRO A 17 13.24 -1.91 8.51
C PRO A 17 14.20 -2.22 9.66
N LEU A 18 15.51 -2.11 9.43
CA LEU A 18 16.57 -2.40 10.39
C LEU A 18 17.14 -1.13 11.05
N CYS A 19 16.55 0.05 10.84
CA CYS A 19 16.96 1.26 11.53
C CYS A 19 16.65 1.15 13.03
N PRO A 20 17.58 1.51 13.95
CA PRO A 20 18.86 2.21 13.74
C PRO A 20 20.09 1.30 13.56
N PHE A 21 19.93 -0.02 13.60
CA PHE A 21 21.05 -0.97 13.50
C PHE A 21 21.70 -1.04 12.12
N SER A 22 20.96 -0.68 11.07
CA SER A 22 21.45 -0.64 9.69
C SER A 22 20.65 0.35 8.86
N GLU A 23 21.35 1.21 8.13
CA GLU A 23 20.76 2.22 7.23
C GLU A 23 20.31 1.64 5.87
N ARG A 24 20.53 0.34 5.63
CA ARG A 24 20.13 -0.32 4.38
C ARG A 24 18.64 -0.16 4.12
N ARG A 25 18.33 0.31 2.90
CA ARG A 25 16.98 0.46 2.38
C ARG A 25 16.65 -0.68 1.44
N PHE A 26 15.43 -1.19 1.55
CA PHE A 26 14.95 -2.34 0.81
C PHE A 26 13.71 -1.99 0.01
N PHE A 27 13.58 -2.65 -1.13
CA PHE A 27 12.40 -2.69 -1.97
C PHE A 27 12.09 -4.15 -2.26
N PHE A 28 10.82 -4.48 -2.48
CA PHE A 28 10.46 -5.79 -3.01
C PHE A 28 10.73 -5.88 -4.52
N GLY A 29 10.96 -7.10 -5.02
CA GLY A 29 11.17 -7.35 -6.45
C GLY A 29 9.93 -7.02 -7.30
N TRP A 30 8.74 -7.14 -6.72
CA TRP A 30 7.47 -6.73 -7.32
C TRP A 30 6.92 -5.50 -6.59
N ARG A 31 6.68 -4.43 -7.35
CA ARG A 31 6.25 -3.11 -6.84
C ARG A 31 4.99 -2.61 -7.55
N PRO A 32 3.81 -3.16 -7.20
CA PRO A 32 2.58 -2.83 -7.91
C PRO A 32 1.95 -1.49 -7.50
N ILE A 33 2.35 -0.92 -6.35
CA ILE A 33 1.76 0.31 -5.81
C ILE A 33 2.49 1.51 -6.41
N VAL A 34 1.74 2.43 -7.02
CA VAL A 34 2.34 3.63 -7.62
C VAL A 34 2.64 4.66 -6.52
N VAL A 35 3.85 5.21 -6.52
CA VAL A 35 4.22 6.26 -5.57
C VAL A 35 3.41 7.53 -5.81
N SER A 36 2.88 8.11 -4.73
CA SER A 36 2.18 9.39 -4.80
C SER A 36 3.16 10.52 -5.13
N PRO A 37 2.82 11.42 -6.07
CA PRO A 37 3.67 12.56 -6.38
C PRO A 37 3.66 13.56 -5.23
N ILE A 38 4.80 14.19 -4.99
CA ILE A 38 4.91 15.26 -4.01
C ILE A 38 4.36 16.53 -4.65
N GLY A 39 3.16 16.95 -4.22
CA GLY A 39 2.50 18.18 -4.68
C GLY A 39 1.07 17.96 -5.17
N VAL A 40 0.17 18.86 -4.80
CA VAL A 40 -1.26 18.78 -5.14
C VAL A 40 -1.51 18.91 -6.65
N ASP A 41 -0.73 19.75 -7.35
CA ASP A 41 -0.86 19.94 -8.80
C ASP A 41 -0.55 18.64 -9.57
N ALA A 42 0.45 17.89 -9.11
CA ALA A 42 0.80 16.59 -9.68
C ALA A 42 -0.21 15.49 -9.29
N PHE A 43 -0.87 15.63 -8.13
CA PHE A 43 -1.91 14.71 -7.68
C PHE A 43 -3.22 14.84 -8.48
N PHE A 44 -3.60 16.04 -8.93
CA PHE A 44 -4.76 16.22 -9.81
C PHE A 44 -4.47 15.93 -11.30
N SER A 45 -3.27 15.44 -11.61
CA SER A 45 -2.89 15.05 -12.96
C SER A 45 -3.27 13.59 -13.28
N ARG A 46 -3.05 13.17 -14.54
CA ARG A 46 -3.15 11.76 -14.96
C ARG A 46 -2.36 10.80 -14.08
N TRP A 47 -1.26 11.27 -13.47
CA TRP A 47 -0.43 10.47 -12.58
C TRP A 47 -1.13 10.19 -11.24
N GLY A 48 -1.71 11.20 -10.59
CA GLY A 48 -2.40 10.98 -9.32
C GLY A 48 -3.66 10.13 -9.47
N LEU A 49 -4.35 10.18 -10.62
CA LEU A 49 -5.42 9.22 -10.91
C LEU A 49 -4.91 7.77 -10.98
N ALA A 50 -3.72 7.55 -11.53
CA ALA A 50 -3.09 6.23 -11.54
C ALA A 50 -2.70 5.77 -10.12
N VAL A 51 -2.25 6.68 -9.26
CA VAL A 51 -1.97 6.43 -7.84
C VAL A 51 -3.23 5.96 -7.12
N ILE A 52 -4.32 6.74 -7.20
CA ILE A 52 -5.61 6.41 -6.57
C ILE A 52 -6.10 5.04 -7.05
N ARG A 53 -6.03 4.77 -8.36
CA ARG A 53 -6.42 3.47 -8.92
C ARG A 53 -5.57 2.33 -8.37
N SER A 54 -4.26 2.54 -8.24
CA SER A 54 -3.34 1.52 -7.72
C SER A 54 -3.60 1.23 -6.24
N GLU A 55 -3.81 2.26 -5.42
CA GLU A 55 -4.14 2.12 -3.99
C GLU A 55 -5.49 1.44 -3.80
N LEU A 56 -6.49 1.79 -4.62
CA LEU A 56 -7.81 1.19 -4.54
C LEU A 56 -7.76 -0.33 -4.83
N LEU A 57 -6.96 -0.73 -5.82
CA LEU A 57 -6.82 -2.13 -6.21
C LEU A 57 -5.97 -2.96 -5.24
N TRP A 58 -4.84 -2.42 -4.79
CA TRP A 58 -3.85 -3.20 -4.03
C TRP A 58 -3.97 -3.05 -2.52
N ILE A 59 -4.62 -2.00 -2.02
CA ILE A 59 -4.78 -1.76 -0.57
C ILE A 59 -6.25 -1.92 -0.18
N TRP A 60 -7.14 -1.15 -0.81
CA TRP A 60 -8.55 -1.13 -0.40
C TRP A 60 -9.30 -2.42 -0.72
N LEU A 61 -9.17 -2.95 -1.93
CA LEU A 61 -9.85 -4.17 -2.34
C LEU A 61 -9.52 -5.38 -1.44
N PRO A 62 -8.25 -5.74 -1.17
CA PRO A 62 -7.94 -6.86 -0.28
C PRO A 62 -8.36 -6.58 1.17
N SER A 63 -8.24 -5.34 1.64
CA SER A 63 -8.68 -4.96 2.99
C SER A 63 -10.20 -5.11 3.15
N LEU A 64 -10.97 -4.64 2.16
CA LEU A 64 -12.43 -4.77 2.15
C LEU A 64 -12.85 -6.24 2.07
N LEU A 65 -12.20 -7.03 1.21
CA LEU A 65 -12.44 -8.46 1.12
C LEU A 65 -12.21 -9.16 2.47
N MET A 66 -11.12 -8.82 3.16
CA MET A 66 -10.81 -9.36 4.48
C MET A 66 -11.86 -8.99 5.53
N VAL A 67 -12.38 -7.77 5.50
CA VAL A 67 -13.50 -7.34 6.37
C VAL A 67 -14.78 -8.12 6.08
N ILE A 68 -15.16 -8.26 4.80
CA ILE A 68 -16.35 -8.99 4.38
C ILE A 68 -16.27 -10.47 4.79
N LEU A 69 -15.13 -11.12 4.52
CA LEU A 69 -14.90 -12.51 4.92
C LEU A 69 -14.97 -12.68 6.44
N SER A 70 -14.31 -11.78 7.18
CA SER A 70 -14.34 -11.81 8.65
C SER A 70 -15.76 -11.61 9.20
N ALA A 71 -16.55 -10.72 8.59
CA ALA A 71 -17.95 -10.52 8.97
C ALA A 71 -18.82 -11.73 8.64
N ALA A 72 -18.61 -12.38 7.48
CA ALA A 72 -19.32 -13.59 7.09
C ALA A 72 -19.03 -14.76 8.03
N VAL A 73 -17.76 -14.98 8.40
CA VAL A 73 -17.35 -16.00 9.36
C VAL A 73 -17.96 -15.73 10.74
N ARG A 74 -17.89 -14.48 11.23
CA ARG A 74 -18.51 -14.11 12.51
C ARG A 74 -20.02 -14.39 12.54
N ARG A 75 -20.74 -14.04 11.48
CA ARG A 75 -22.18 -14.32 11.36
C ARG A 75 -22.51 -15.81 11.38
N ARG A 76 -21.66 -16.67 10.81
CA ARG A 76 -21.85 -18.12 10.83
C ARG A 76 -21.54 -18.77 12.17
N LEU A 77 -20.64 -18.19 12.96
CA LEU A 77 -20.28 -18.69 14.30
C LEU A 77 -21.23 -18.18 15.40
N SER A 78 -21.98 -17.11 15.14
CA SER A 78 -22.99 -16.55 16.05
C SER A 78 -24.40 -17.14 15.86
N LEU A 79 -24.57 -18.09 14.95
CA LEU A 79 -25.79 -18.86 14.69
C LEU A 79 -25.61 -20.29 15.21
#